data_AF-A0AAW5EXQ7-F1
#
_entry.id   AF-A0AAW5EXQ7-F1
#
_cell.length_a   1.000
_cell.length_b   1.000
_cell.length_c   1.000
_cell.angle_alpha   90.00
_cell.angle_beta   90.00
_cell.angle_gamma   90.00
#
_symmetry.space_group_name_H-M   'P 1'
#
loop_
_entity.id
_entity.type
_entity.pdbx_description
1 polymer ?
#
loop_
_entity_poly.entity_id
_entity_poly.type
_entity_poly.pdbx_seq_one_letter_code
_entity_poly.pdbx_strand_id
1 'polypeptide(L)' 'VRVAKGLLKVGDDFVNESIMGTHYRGRIVKEERKDGSTYLVPRVTGSAWITALSQLVVSKYDPLGNGFLIGGGKAVV' A
#
# COMPACT_ATOMS: atom_id res chain seq x y z
N VAL A 1 -0.34 -6.39 -13.80
CA VAL A 1 -0.53 -7.71 -14.47
C VAL A 1 -1.85 -7.82 -15.25
N ARG A 2 -3.01 -7.44 -14.72
CA ARG A 2 -4.30 -7.63 -15.44
C ARG A 2 -4.42 -6.89 -16.77
N VAL A 3 -3.96 -5.64 -16.85
CA VAL A 3 -3.94 -4.88 -18.11
C VAL A 3 -3.05 -5.55 -19.16
N ALA A 4 -1.84 -5.96 -18.78
CA ALA A 4 -0.94 -6.69 -19.67
C ALA A 4 -1.51 -8.05 -20.14
N LYS A 5 -2.41 -8.65 -19.36
CA LYS A 5 -3.16 -9.86 -19.71
C LYS A 5 -4.48 -9.58 -20.44
N GLY A 6 -4.81 -8.32 -20.75
CA GLY A 6 -6.06 -7.92 -21.40
C GLY A 6 -7.32 -8.03 -20.53
N LEU A 7 -7.17 -8.28 -19.23
CA LEU A 7 -8.27 -8.50 -18.28
C LEU A 7 -8.84 -7.20 -17.70
N LEU A 8 -8.23 -6.05 -18.02
CA LEU A 8 -8.65 -4.74 -17.54
C LEU A 8 -8.16 -3.66 -18.52
N LYS A 9 -8.98 -2.67 -18.80
CA LYS A 9 -8.69 -1.58 -19.75
C LYS A 9 -8.52 -0.25 -19.03
N VAL A 10 -7.99 0.75 -19.73
CA VAL A 10 -8.00 2.15 -19.25
C VAL A 10 -9.45 2.58 -19.07
N GLY A 11 -9.77 3.17 -17.92
CA GLY A 11 -11.11 3.59 -17.53
C GLY A 11 -11.89 2.57 -16.70
N ASP A 12 -11.47 1.29 -16.67
CA ASP A 12 -12.16 0.25 -15.91
C ASP A 12 -11.90 0.39 -14.41
N ASP A 13 -12.97 0.22 -13.63
CA ASP A 13 -12.90 0.05 -12.18
C ASP A 13 -12.66 -1.43 -11.84
N PHE A 14 -11.92 -1.67 -10.75
CA PHE A 14 -11.71 -3.00 -10.18
C PHE A 14 -11.73 -2.93 -8.65
N VAL A 15 -12.36 -3.91 -7.99
CA VAL A 15 -12.42 -4.01 -6.52
C VAL A 15 -11.48 -5.10 -6.03
N ASN A 16 -10.51 -4.74 -5.19
CA ASN A 16 -9.64 -5.66 -4.49
C ASN A 16 -10.18 -5.89 -3.07
N GLU A 17 -10.38 -7.14 -2.70
CA GLU A 17 -10.78 -7.56 -1.37
C GLU A 17 -9.56 -8.10 -0.60
N SER A 18 -9.39 -7.59 0.63
CA SER A 18 -8.37 -8.06 1.54
C SER A 18 -8.79 -9.35 2.24
N ILE A 19 -7.84 -10.03 2.89
CA ILE A 19 -8.14 -11.23 3.71
C ILE A 19 -9.16 -10.96 4.83
N MET A 20 -9.30 -9.71 5.26
CA MET A 20 -10.27 -9.30 6.29
C MET A 20 -11.60 -8.82 5.71
N GLY A 21 -11.83 -8.93 4.40
CA GLY A 21 -13.06 -8.51 3.73
C GLY A 21 -13.18 -6.99 3.50
N THR A 22 -12.09 -6.23 3.68
CA THR A 22 -12.09 -4.79 3.34
C THR A 22 -11.84 -4.58 1.85
N HIS A 23 -12.45 -3.52 1.29
CA HIS A 23 -12.41 -3.26 -0.15
C HIS A 23 -11.65 -2.00 -0.52
N TYR A 24 -10.77 -2.12 -1.50
CA TYR A 24 -10.14 -0.99 -2.19
C TYR A 24 -10.59 -1.00 -3.65
N ARG A 25 -10.92 0.17 -4.21
CA ARG A 25 -11.26 0.31 -5.63
C ARG A 25 -10.05 0.86 -6.39
N GLY A 26 -9.53 0.07 -7.32
CA GLY A 26 -8.54 0.48 -8.31
C GLY A 26 -9.22 0.94 -9.60
N ARG A 27 -8.58 1.89 -10.30
CA ARG A 27 -8.95 2.31 -11.66
C ARG A 27 -7.70 2.61 -12.46
N ILE A 28 -7.65 2.21 -13.72
CA ILE A 28 -6.55 2.64 -14.61
C ILE A 28 -6.93 3.96 -15.24
N VAL A 29 -6.23 5.03 -14.88
CA VAL A 29 -6.56 6.39 -15.31
C VAL A 29 -6.02 6.66 -16.70
N LYS A 30 -4.78 6.25 -16.98
CA LYS A 30 -4.16 6.37 -18.30
C LYS A 30 -3.05 5.35 -18.51
N GLU A 31 -2.76 5.12 -19.78
CA GLU A 31 -1.58 4.40 -20.27
C GLU A 31 -0.59 5.42 -20.84
N GLU A 32 0.70 5.21 -20.59
CA GLU A 32 1.80 5.99 -21.16
C GLU A 32 2.82 5.06 -21.80
N ARG A 33 3.44 5.50 -22.90
CA ARG A 33 4.51 4.74 -23.56
C ARG A 33 5.79 5.56 -23.57
N LYS A 34 6.87 4.98 -23.04
CA LYS A 34 8.19 5.62 -22.96
C LYS A 34 9.27 4.55 -23.07
N ASP A 35 10.34 4.82 -23.82
CA ASP A 35 11.52 3.95 -23.94
C ASP A 35 11.16 2.48 -24.28
N GLY A 36 10.18 2.29 -25.17
CA GLY A 36 9.69 0.97 -25.58
C GLY A 36 8.86 0.22 -24.54
N SER A 37 8.60 0.83 -23.38
CA SER A 37 7.83 0.26 -22.27
C SER A 37 6.47 0.94 -22.10
N THR A 38 5.46 0.15 -21.70
CA THR A 38 4.13 0.64 -21.36
C THR A 38 4.00 0.82 -19.85
N TYR A 39 3.66 2.03 -19.43
CA TYR A 39 3.39 2.43 -18.06
C TYR A 39 1.91 2.70 -17.85
N LEU A 40 1.45 2.53 -16.61
CA LEU A 40 0.06 2.76 -16.24
C LEU A 40 0.02 3.72 -15.06
N VAL A 41 -0.95 4.63 -15.08
CA VAL A 41 -1.26 5.47 -13.92
C VAL A 41 -2.52 4.92 -13.24
N PRO A 42 -2.39 4.16 -12.15
CA PRO A 42 -3.53 3.70 -11.38
C PRO A 42 -4.03 4.79 -10.44
N ARG A 43 -5.33 4.80 -10.19
CA ARG A 43 -5.94 5.46 -9.03
C ARG A 43 -6.38 4.36 -8.07
N VAL A 44 -6.05 4.53 -6.80
CA VAL A 44 -6.50 3.64 -5.72
C VAL A 44 -7.38 4.46 -4.80
N THR A 45 -8.58 3.96 -4.53
CA THR A 45 -9.57 4.58 -3.64
C THR A 45 -9.83 3.64 -2.49
N GLY A 46 -9.72 4.16 -1.28
CA GLY A 46 -10.01 3.46 -0.04
C GLY A 46 -10.53 4.44 1.01
N SER A 47 -10.63 3.98 2.24
CA SER A 47 -11.02 4.80 3.39
C SER A 47 -10.09 4.50 4.55
N ALA A 48 -9.86 5.51 5.38
CA ALA A 48 -9.08 5.41 6.59
C ALA A 48 -9.81 6.16 7.71
N TRP A 49 -9.59 5.73 8.94
CA TRP A 49 -10.21 6.31 10.13
C TRP A 49 -9.15 6.65 11.14
N ILE A 50 -9.37 7.73 11.90
CA ILE A 50 -8.52 8.06 13.04
C ILE A 50 -8.72 6.97 14.09
N THR A 51 -7.64 6.29 14.47
CA THR A 51 -7.68 5.21 15.46
C THR A 51 -7.15 5.65 16.82
N ALA A 52 -6.17 6.54 16.85
CA ALA A 52 -5.58 7.05 18.09
C ALA A 52 -4.89 8.40 17.86
N LEU A 53 -4.75 9.15 18.96
CA LEU A 53 -3.78 10.23 19.10
C LEU A 53 -2.81 9.77 20.19
N SER A 54 -1.54 9.60 19.84
CA SER A 54 -0.56 8.96 20.71
C SER A 54 0.65 9.85 20.94
N GLN A 55 1.13 9.89 22.19
CA GLN A 55 2.44 10.42 22.54
C GLN A 55 3.34 9.25 22.93
N LEU A 56 4.31 8.93 22.09
CA LEU A 56 5.30 7.88 22.34
C LEU A 56 6.55 8.51 22.97
N VAL A 57 7.03 7.96 24.09
CA VAL A 57 8.17 8.47 24.84
C VAL A 57 9.16 7.34 25.11
N VAL A 58 10.44 7.58 24.80
CA VAL A 58 11.52 6.61 25.01
C VAL A 58 12.50 7.17 26.04
N SER A 59 12.76 6.42 27.11
CA SER A 59 13.77 6.79 28.11
C SER A 59 15.17 6.58 27.56
N LYS A 60 16.10 7.49 27.88
CA LYS A 60 17.54 7.31 27.55
C LYS A 60 18.18 6.10 28.25
N TYR A 61 17.51 5.52 29.23
CA TYR A 61 17.96 4.35 29.98
C TYR A 61 17.23 3.06 29.56
N ASP A 62 16.31 3.13 28.60
CA ASP A 62 15.59 1.94 28.12
C ASP A 62 16.51 1.10 27.23
N PRO A 63 16.88 -0.14 27.64
CA PRO A 63 17.74 -1.01 26.85
C PRO A 63 17.09 -1.47 25.53
N LEU A 64 15.77 -1.31 25.39
CA LEU A 64 14.98 -1.66 24.22
C LEU A 64 14.38 -0.43 23.53
N GLY A 65 14.90 0.77 23.79
CA GLY A 65 14.33 2.02 23.26
C GLY A 65 14.29 2.12 21.72
N ASN A 66 15.11 1.34 21.01
CA ASN A 66 15.10 1.23 19.55
C ASN A 66 14.24 0.05 19.03
N GLY A 67 13.54 -0.63 19.94
CA GLY A 67 12.77 -1.83 19.70
C GLY A 67 13.61 -3.04 19.31
N PHE A 68 12.90 -4.12 19.02
CA PHE A 68 13.46 -5.39 18.57
C PHE A 68 12.45 -6.06 17.64
N LEU A 69 12.93 -6.97 16.78
CA LEU A 69 12.07 -7.77 15.91
C LEU A 69 12.46 -9.25 16.04
N ILE A 70 11.48 -10.09 16.33
CA ILE A 70 11.65 -11.54 16.38
C ILE A 70 11.21 -12.10 15.01
N GLY A 71 12.05 -12.91 14.37
CA GLY A 71 11.78 -13.47 13.04
C GLY A 71 12.66 -12.96 11.89
N GLY A 72 13.73 -12.20 12.19
CA GLY A 72 14.86 -12.02 11.27
C GLY A 72 14.89 -10.76 10.40
N GLY A 73 14.08 -9.74 10.69
CA GLY A 73 14.18 -8.43 10.04
C GLY A 73 14.83 -7.36 10.92
N LYS A 74 15.03 -6.16 10.38
CA LYS A 74 15.52 -5.01 11.14
C LYS A 74 14.37 -4.45 11.99
N ALA A 75 14.60 -4.30 13.30
CA ALA A 75 13.69 -3.55 14.16
C ALA A 75 13.68 -2.08 13.72
N VAL A 76 12.49 -1.52 13.55
CA VAL A 76 12.29 -0.08 13.31
C VAL A 76 11.23 0.36 14.32
N VAL A 77 11.64 1.22 15.24
CA VAL A 77 10.75 2.01 16.10
C VAL A 77 10.65 3.40 15.52
#